data_AF-A0A2N2MJT8-F1
#
_entry.id   AF-A0A2N2MJT8-F1
#
_cell.length_a   1.000
_cell.length_b   1.000
_cell.length_c   1.000
_cell.angle_alpha   90.00
_cell.angle_beta   90.00
_cell.angle_gamma   90.00
#
_symmetry.space_group_name_H-M   'P 1'
#
loop_
_entity.id
_entity.type
_entity.pdbx_description
1 polymer ?
#
loop_
_entity_poly.entity_id
_entity_poly.type
_entity_poly.pdbx_seq_one_letter_code
_entity_poly.pdbx_strand_id
1 'polypeptide(L)'
;MRGIPGYRTRQDRTGLDPLDTSAESAHMEGLFLRELFALRLRTKNPIHLLMMFSFGPLFFFPILKILSDVIFYPGPIASDNVLIFLLVLGFLVTVTGALTVNFIKNILWLMKINPVSSPKSKKKPTKKQPSRRKDYK
;
A
#
# COMPACT_ATOMS: atom_id res chain seq x y z
N MET A 1 0.25 8.05 -0.06
CA MET A 1 0.93 8.28 1.24
C MET A 1 1.42 9.71 1.25
N ARG A 2 1.29 10.41 2.38
CA ARG A 2 1.77 11.79 2.52
C ARG A 2 3.14 11.72 3.18
N GLY A 3 4.13 12.35 2.57
CA GLY A 3 5.45 12.49 3.18
C GLY A 3 5.42 13.46 4.37
N ILE A 4 6.54 13.57 5.09
CA ILE A 4 6.62 14.38 6.31
C ILE A 4 6.59 15.87 5.90
N PRO A 5 5.56 16.63 6.31
CA PRO A 5 5.37 18.00 5.82
C PRO A 5 6.52 18.95 6.19
N GLY A 6 7.26 18.66 7.27
CA GLY A 6 8.32 19.54 7.78
C GLY A 6 9.57 19.66 6.91
N TYR A 7 9.91 18.67 6.07
CA TYR A 7 11.14 18.74 5.25
C TYR A 7 10.95 19.59 3.99
N ARG A 8 9.72 19.61 3.44
CA ARG A 8 9.38 20.34 2.21
C ARG A 8 9.17 21.84 2.40
N THR A 9 8.95 22.29 3.64
CA THR A 9 8.54 23.67 3.96
C THR A 9 9.45 24.36 4.97
N ARG A 10 10.69 23.87 5.16
CA ARG A 10 11.68 24.55 6.01
C ARG A 10 11.99 25.93 5.43
N GLN A 11 11.92 26.95 6.29
CA GLN A 11 12.26 28.33 5.94
C GLN A 11 13.72 28.37 5.47
N ASP A 12 13.97 29.07 4.37
CA ASP A 12 15.28 29.28 3.72
C ASP A 12 15.85 28.12 2.88
N ARG A 13 15.04 27.13 2.46
CA ARG A 13 15.47 26.12 1.48
C ARG A 13 14.48 25.92 0.34
N THR A 14 14.98 25.94 -0.89
CA THR A 14 14.22 25.67 -2.12
C THR A 14 14.47 24.24 -2.60
N GLY A 15 13.79 23.27 -1.99
CA GLY A 15 13.86 21.86 -2.39
C GLY A 15 14.26 20.92 -1.26
N LEU A 16 14.21 19.61 -1.56
CA LEU A 16 14.76 18.60 -0.66
C LEU A 16 16.24 18.37 -1.00
N ASP A 17 17.08 18.37 0.03
CA ASP A 17 18.41 17.80 -0.09
C ASP A 17 18.29 16.28 -0.38
N PRO A 18 19.31 15.67 -0.99
CA PRO A 18 19.33 14.21 -1.21
C PRO A 18 19.08 13.43 0.09
N LEU A 19 19.63 13.90 1.22
CA LEU A 19 19.42 13.33 2.56
C LEU A 19 17.97 13.41 3.01
N ASP A 20 17.32 14.57 2.83
CA ASP A 20 15.91 14.75 3.18
C ASP A 20 15.02 13.88 2.27
N THR A 21 15.40 13.69 1.01
CA THR A 21 14.67 12.85 0.04
C THR A 21 14.69 11.39 0.47
N SER A 22 15.86 10.89 0.86
CA SER A 22 16.01 9.53 1.40
C SER A 22 15.29 9.35 2.73
N ALA A 23 15.28 10.36 3.60
CA ALA A 23 14.54 10.30 4.86
C ALA A 23 13.01 10.25 4.63
N GLU A 24 12.51 11.04 3.68
CA GLU A 24 11.09 11.05 3.33
C GLU A 24 10.64 9.75 2.65
N SER A 25 11.48 9.17 1.77
CA SER A 25 11.19 7.87 1.15
C SER A 25 11.18 6.74 2.17
N ALA A 26 12.18 6.68 3.06
CA ALA A 26 12.24 5.69 4.13
C ALA A 26 11.02 5.78 5.07
N HIS A 27 10.55 6.99 5.37
CA HIS A 27 9.34 7.17 6.17
C HIS A 27 8.10 6.65 5.45
N MET A 28 7.96 6.95 4.16
CA MET A 28 6.84 6.47 3.34
C MET A 28 6.84 4.94 3.23
N GLU A 29 8.00 4.32 3.03
CA GLU A 29 8.18 2.87 3.02
C GLU A 29 7.85 2.24 4.38
N GLY A 30 8.32 2.84 5.48
CA GLY A 30 8.01 2.38 6.83
C GLY A 30 6.51 2.43 7.13
N LEU A 31 5.83 3.51 6.74
CA LEU A 31 4.36 3.61 6.85
C LEU A 31 3.67 2.57 5.98
N PHE A 32 4.17 2.32 4.76
CA PHE A 32 3.63 1.28 3.88
C PHE A 32 3.74 -0.10 4.51
N LEU A 33 4.91 -0.48 5.01
CA LEU A 33 5.14 -1.76 5.68
C LEU A 33 4.27 -1.90 6.93
N ARG A 34 4.15 -0.83 7.72
CA ARG A 34 3.29 -0.83 8.91
C ARG A 34 1.83 -1.05 8.55
N GLU A 35 1.31 -0.34 7.55
CA GLU A 35 -0.08 -0.49 7.11
C GLU A 35 -0.34 -1.85 6.44
N LEU A 36 0.66 -2.40 5.76
CA LEU A 36 0.65 -3.74 5.20
C LEU A 36 0.47 -4.78 6.31
N PHE A 37 1.36 -4.83 7.31
CA PHE A 37 1.22 -5.81 8.40
C PHE A 37 0.02 -5.53 9.32
N ALA A 38 -0.41 -4.27 9.45
CA ALA A 38 -1.65 -3.93 10.16
C ALA A 38 -2.94 -4.30 9.40
N LEU A 39 -2.81 -4.84 8.17
CA LEU A 39 -3.91 -5.23 7.29
C LEU A 39 -4.90 -4.09 7.00
N ARG A 40 -4.39 -2.87 6.92
CA ARG A 40 -5.15 -1.61 6.75
C ARG A 40 -4.77 -0.86 5.48
N LEU A 41 -3.87 -1.40 4.66
CA LEU A 41 -3.39 -0.72 3.47
C LEU A 41 -4.51 -0.61 2.43
N ARG A 42 -5.07 0.59 2.28
CA ARG A 42 -6.10 0.88 1.27
C ARG A 42 -5.52 1.62 0.08
N THR A 43 -5.34 0.93 -1.03
CA THR A 43 -4.78 1.51 -2.26
C THR A 43 -5.80 1.54 -3.38
N LYS A 44 -6.02 2.70 -3.98
CA LYS A 44 -6.82 2.86 -5.21
C LYS A 44 -6.00 2.70 -6.50
N ASN A 45 -4.68 2.65 -6.38
CA ASN A 45 -3.79 2.57 -7.54
C ASN A 45 -3.77 1.13 -8.08
N PRO A 46 -4.20 0.87 -9.33
CA PRO A 46 -4.25 -0.47 -9.90
C PRO A 46 -2.87 -1.14 -9.96
N ILE A 47 -1.78 -0.37 -10.09
CA ILE A 47 -0.41 -0.90 -10.13
C ILE A 47 -0.04 -1.55 -8.80
N HIS A 48 -0.40 -0.92 -7.68
CA HIS A 48 -0.15 -1.48 -6.35
C HIS A 48 -1.02 -2.72 -6.11
N LEU A 49 -2.27 -2.71 -6.60
CA LEU A 49 -3.14 -3.89 -6.54
C LEU A 49 -2.56 -5.07 -7.32
N LEU A 50 -2.01 -4.81 -8.52
CA LEU A 50 -1.39 -5.81 -9.36
C LEU A 50 -0.14 -6.39 -8.70
N MET A 51 0.74 -5.55 -8.15
CA MET A 51 1.88 -6.00 -7.36
C MET A 51 1.45 -6.88 -6.18
N MET A 52 0.42 -6.47 -5.43
CA MET A 52 -0.10 -7.28 -4.31
C MET A 52 -0.69 -8.62 -4.76
N PHE A 53 -1.35 -8.66 -5.92
CA PHE A 53 -1.85 -9.90 -6.50
C PHE A 53 -0.73 -10.83 -6.94
N SER A 54 0.25 -10.28 -7.66
CA SER A 54 1.40 -11.02 -8.18
C SER A 54 2.27 -11.57 -7.06
N PHE A 55 2.48 -10.85 -5.96
CA PHE A 55 3.33 -11.30 -4.85
C PHE A 55 2.59 -11.98 -3.70
N GLY A 56 1.28 -11.80 -3.56
CA GLY A 56 0.48 -12.44 -2.53
C GLY A 56 -0.08 -13.80 -3.01
N PRO A 57 -1.31 -13.84 -3.56
CA PRO A 57 -1.99 -15.09 -3.93
C PRO A 57 -1.18 -16.01 -4.84
N LEU A 58 -0.47 -15.43 -5.82
CA LEU A 58 0.27 -16.21 -6.82
C LEU A 58 1.43 -17.00 -6.19
N PHE A 59 2.16 -16.40 -5.24
CA PHE A 59 3.24 -17.07 -4.52
C PHE A 59 2.75 -17.85 -3.30
N PHE A 60 1.55 -17.56 -2.80
CA PHE A 60 1.00 -18.28 -1.66
C PHE A 60 0.77 -19.77 -1.97
N PHE A 61 0.25 -20.09 -3.16
CA PHE A 61 0.02 -21.48 -3.59
C PHE A 61 1.27 -22.37 -3.60
N PRO A 62 2.37 -22.02 -4.29
CA PRO A 62 3.58 -22.84 -4.27
C PRO A 62 4.21 -22.93 -2.88
N ILE A 63 4.13 -21.87 -2.07
CA ILE A 63 4.61 -21.91 -0.68
C ILE A 63 3.80 -22.89 0.16
N LEU A 64 2.48 -22.90 0.04
CA LEU A 64 1.62 -23.86 0.73
C LEU A 64 1.94 -25.31 0.34
N LYS A 65 2.22 -25.56 -0.95
CA LYS A 65 2.63 -26.89 -1.41
C LYS A 65 3.94 -27.33 -0.76
N ILE A 66 4.96 -26.46 -0.75
CA ILE A 66 6.24 -26.76 -0.08
C ILE A 66 6.02 -27.02 1.40
N LEU A 67 5.18 -26.21 2.05
CA LEU A 67 4.84 -26.38 3.47
C LEU A 67 4.13 -27.73 3.72
N SER A 68 3.17 -28.12 2.87
CA SER A 68 2.51 -29.42 3.00
C SER A 68 3.47 -30.57 2.76
N ASP A 69 4.36 -30.46 1.76
CA ASP A 69 5.34 -31.50 1.47
C ASP A 69 6.29 -31.70 2.67
N VAL A 70 6.76 -30.62 3.30
CA VAL A 70 7.61 -30.67 4.50
C VAL A 70 6.89 -31.27 5.72
N ILE A 71 5.60 -30.99 5.90
CA ILE A 71 4.81 -31.47 7.04
C ILE A 71 4.42 -32.95 6.87
N PHE A 72 3.94 -33.33 5.68
CA PHE A 72 3.38 -34.67 5.43
C PHE A 72 4.42 -35.69 4.99
N TYR A 73 5.44 -35.25 4.27
CA TYR A 73 6.58 -36.07 3.86
C TYR A 73 7.85 -35.45 4.42
N PRO A 74 8.10 -35.60 5.73
CA PRO A 74 9.37 -35.22 6.32
C PRO A 74 10.44 -36.13 5.73
N GLY A 75 10.97 -35.75 4.57
CA GLY A 75 12.12 -36.39 3.96
C GLY A 75 13.34 -36.22 4.86
N PRO A 76 14.51 -36.72 4.44
CA PRO A 76 15.76 -36.45 5.12
C PRO A 76 16.20 -35.01 4.83
N ILE A 77 15.40 -34.03 5.24
CA ILE A 77 15.85 -32.67 5.50
C ILE A 77 16.67 -32.76 6.81
N ALA A 78 17.73 -33.55 6.75
CA ALA A 78 18.67 -33.83 7.80
C ALA A 78 19.89 -32.99 7.49
N SER A 79 19.95 -31.80 8.08
CA SER A 79 21.18 -31.04 8.23
C SER A 79 20.94 -29.94 9.25
N ASP A 80 22.02 -29.39 9.80
CA ASP A 80 22.06 -28.38 10.87
C ASP A 80 21.23 -27.09 10.62
N ASN A 81 20.58 -26.98 9.46
CA ASN A 81 19.86 -25.81 8.97
C ASN A 81 18.32 -25.95 8.94
N VAL A 82 17.72 -27.04 9.44
CA VAL A 82 16.24 -27.21 9.44
C VAL A 82 15.53 -26.02 10.11
N LEU A 83 16.06 -25.55 11.23
CA LEU A 83 15.47 -24.43 11.97
C LEU A 83 15.50 -23.12 11.16
N ILE A 84 16.61 -22.85 10.46
CA ILE A 84 16.74 -21.70 9.57
C ILE A 84 15.75 -21.83 8.42
N PHE A 85 15.64 -23.02 7.81
CA PHE A 85 14.71 -23.28 6.73
C PHE A 85 13.25 -23.06 7.15
N LEU A 86 12.84 -23.58 8.32
CA LEU A 86 11.50 -23.37 8.86
C LEU A 86 11.23 -21.90 9.20
N LEU A 87 12.22 -21.17 9.71
CA LEU A 87 12.09 -19.74 10.00
C LEU A 87 11.90 -18.94 8.70
N VAL A 88 12.70 -19.19 7.68
CA VAL A 88 12.57 -18.55 6.36
C VAL A 88 11.22 -18.90 5.73
N LEU A 89 10.80 -20.17 5.77
CA LEU A 89 9.52 -20.60 5.23
C LEU A 89 8.35 -19.96 5.97
N GLY A 90 8.39 -19.95 7.31
CA GLY A 90 7.41 -19.28 8.15
C GLY A 90 7.32 -17.78 7.85
N PHE A 91 8.47 -17.10 7.74
CA PHE A 91 8.52 -15.69 7.35
C PHE A 91 7.86 -15.47 5.99
N LEU A 92 8.20 -16.27 4.97
CA LEU A 92 7.59 -16.17 3.64
C LEU A 92 6.07 -16.37 3.67
N VAL A 93 5.58 -17.35 4.43
CA VAL A 93 4.13 -17.60 4.62
C VAL A 93 3.46 -16.38 5.26
N THR A 94 4.06 -15.80 6.32
CA THR A 94 3.47 -14.62 6.98
C THR A 94 3.40 -13.40 6.08
N VAL A 95 4.46 -13.12 5.30
CA VAL A 95 4.53 -11.98 4.39
C VAL A 95 3.52 -12.14 3.25
N THR A 96 3.52 -13.28 2.58
CA THR A 96 2.60 -13.56 1.46
C THR A 96 1.15 -13.66 1.93
N GLY A 97 0.89 -14.21 3.12
CA GLY A 97 -0.41 -14.20 3.76
C GLY A 97 -0.92 -12.78 4.04
N ALA A 98 -0.08 -11.92 4.63
CA ALA A 98 -0.45 -10.52 4.91
C ALA A 98 -0.76 -9.73 3.61
N LEU A 99 0.04 -9.94 2.55
CA LEU A 99 -0.22 -9.38 1.22
C LEU A 99 -1.56 -9.84 0.65
N THR A 100 -1.83 -11.14 0.73
CA THR A 100 -3.07 -11.77 0.22
C THR A 100 -4.30 -11.23 0.95
N VAL A 101 -4.26 -11.15 2.28
CA VAL A 101 -5.37 -10.62 3.08
C VAL A 101 -5.62 -9.14 2.78
N ASN A 102 -4.57 -8.33 2.63
CA ASN A 102 -4.72 -6.93 2.21
C ASN A 102 -5.32 -6.80 0.82
N PHE A 103 -4.87 -7.61 -0.13
CA PHE A 103 -5.41 -7.64 -1.48
C PHE A 103 -6.91 -7.94 -1.48
N ILE A 104 -7.33 -8.99 -0.75
CA ILE A 104 -8.75 -9.36 -0.62
C ILE A 104 -9.55 -8.22 0.03
N LYS A 105 -9.05 -7.61 1.11
CA LYS A 105 -9.72 -6.47 1.75
C LYS A 105 -9.84 -5.27 0.80
N ASN A 106 -8.82 -5.01 -0.02
CA ASN A 106 -8.87 -3.95 -1.02
C ASN A 106 -9.90 -4.23 -2.11
N ILE A 107 -9.99 -5.46 -2.61
CA ILE A 107 -11.03 -5.86 -3.58
C ILE A 107 -12.42 -5.73 -2.97
N LEU A 108 -12.65 -6.28 -1.78
CA LEU A 108 -13.95 -6.21 -1.11
C LEU A 108 -14.40 -4.76 -0.89
N TRP A 109 -13.45 -3.90 -0.51
CA TRP A 109 -13.70 -2.47 -0.36
C TRP A 109 -14.03 -1.79 -1.70
N LEU A 110 -13.30 -2.11 -2.78
CA LEU A 110 -13.60 -1.62 -4.14
C LEU A 110 -14.99 -2.07 -4.62
N MET A 111 -15.34 -3.34 -4.41
CA MET A 111 -16.65 -3.89 -4.78
C MET A 111 -17.79 -3.23 -4.00
N LYS A 112 -17.58 -2.96 -2.70
CA LYS A 112 -18.60 -2.30 -1.84
C LYS A 112 -18.82 -0.83 -2.17
N ILE A 113 -17.89 -0.18 -2.87
CA ILE A 113 -17.95 1.26 -3.21
C ILE A 113 -18.62 1.56 -4.55
N ASN A 114 -19.03 0.54 -5.30
CA ASN A 114 -19.77 0.72 -6.56
C ASN A 114 -21.28 0.41 -6.41
N PRO A 115 -22.10 1.26 -5.77
CA PRO A 115 -23.35 1.62 -6.41
C PRO A 115 -23.00 2.58 -7.56
N VAL A 116 -23.31 2.20 -8.78
CA VAL A 116 -23.23 3.02 -9.99
C VAL A 116 -23.85 4.39 -9.73
N SER A 117 -23.06 5.38 -9.36
CA SER A 117 -23.49 6.77 -9.30
C SER A 117 -22.91 7.47 -10.51
N SER A 118 -23.68 7.38 -11.59
CA SER A 118 -23.53 8.22 -12.78
C SER A 118 -23.37 9.69 -12.36
N PRO A 119 -22.30 10.39 -12.79
CA PRO A 119 -22.14 11.79 -12.47
C PRO A 119 -23.13 12.62 -13.29
N LYS A 120 -24.31 12.91 -12.74
CA LYS A 120 -25.04 14.12 -13.15
C LYS A 120 -24.25 15.31 -12.64
N SER A 121 -23.32 15.77 -13.47
CA SER A 121 -22.68 17.09 -13.41
C SER A 121 -23.76 18.18 -13.36
N LYS A 122 -24.25 18.51 -12.16
CA LYS A 122 -24.94 19.78 -11.93
C LYS A 122 -23.87 20.87 -11.95
N LYS A 123 -23.82 21.62 -13.07
CA LYS A 123 -23.11 22.90 -13.17
C LYS A 123 -23.41 23.72 -11.92
N LYS A 124 -22.40 24.01 -11.10
CA LYS A 124 -22.51 25.01 -10.03
C LYS A 124 -22.84 26.36 -10.69
N PRO A 125 -23.86 27.10 -10.24
CA PRO A 125 -24.05 28.47 -10.69
C PRO A 125 -22.85 29.29 -10.22
N THR A 126 -22.08 29.79 -11.17
CA THR A 126 -21.07 30.83 -10.96
C THR A 126 -21.75 32.02 -10.28
N LYS A 127 -21.43 32.25 -9.00
CA LYS A 127 -21.77 33.50 -8.31
C LYS A 127 -21.16 34.64 -9.13
N LYS A 128 -22.00 35.47 -9.75
CA LYS A 128 -21.58 36.73 -10.36
C LYS A 128 -20.84 37.54 -9.30
N GLN A 129 -19.59 37.88 -9.58
CA GLN A 129 -18.84 38.85 -8.78
C GLN A 129 -19.65 40.15 -8.72
N PRO A 130 -19.81 40.77 -7.54
CA PRO A 130 -20.47 42.06 -7.45
C PRO A 130 -19.67 43.10 -8.24
N SER A 131 -20.36 43.76 -9.16
CA SER A 131 -19.87 44.91 -9.92
C SER A 131 -19.28 45.93 -8.95
N ARG A 132 -17.97 46.13 -9.03
CA ARG A 132 -17.23 47.15 -8.27
C ARG A 132 -17.75 48.52 -8.71
N ARG A 133 -18.71 49.07 -7.95
CA ARG A 133 -19.26 50.42 -8.13
C ARG A 133 -18.12 51.41 -7.94
N LYS A 134 -17.67 52.04 -9.04
CA LYS A 134 -16.75 53.18 -9.01
C LYS A 134 -17.60 54.43 -8.77
N ASP A 135 -17.83 54.72 -7.51
CA ASP A 135 -18.50 55.92 -7.04
C ASP A 135 -17.44 56.85 -6.42
N TYR A 136 -17.25 58.01 -7.07
CA TYR A 136 -16.62 59.28 -6.63
C TYR A 136 -15.09 59.26 -6.43
N LYS A 137 -14.31 60.31 -6.76
CA LYS A 137 -14.57 61.69 -7.20
C LYS A 137 -13.31 62.17 -7.95
#